data_AF-A0A0T0M3I7-F1
#
_entry.id   AF-A0A0T0M3I7-F1
#
_cell.length_a   1.000
_cell.length_b   1.000
_cell.length_c   1.000
_cell.angle_alpha   90.00
_cell.angle_beta   90.00
_cell.angle_gamma   90.00
#
_symmetry.space_group_name_H-M   'P 1'
#
loop_
_entity.id
_entity.type
_entity.pdbx_description
1 polymer ?
#
loop_
_entity_poly.entity_id
_entity_poly.type
_entity_poly.pdbx_seq_one_letter_code
_entity_poly.pdbx_strand_id
1 'polypeptide(L)'
;MVSCKSSEGIPHVQKKINACFEGSNQIEVDEKVEFNEKTKILTFYIGISIKQSLKKWEIPLKELHSSDIQYINEDYPYLRIRFPERKMIKYYENGIENDSLNQFLYPLENYCFKDNEVKKLISNLKYETEKAQK
;
A
#
# COMPACT_ATOMS: atom_id res chain seq x y z
N MET A 1 -26.06 1.02 -20.66
CA MET A 1 -24.99 0.00 -20.53
C MET A 1 -23.94 0.55 -19.58
N VAL A 2 -23.97 0.13 -18.31
CA VAL A 2 -22.99 0.57 -17.30
C VAL A 2 -21.75 -0.31 -17.46
N SER A 3 -20.65 0.32 -17.85
CA SER A 3 -19.36 -0.30 -18.15
C SER A 3 -18.85 -1.12 -16.97
N CYS A 4 -18.78 -2.44 -17.14
CA CYS A 4 -18.12 -3.37 -16.24
C CYS A 4 -16.59 -3.22 -16.38
N LYS A 5 -15.97 -2.33 -15.59
CA LYS A 5 -14.50 -2.26 -15.42
C LYS A 5 -14.10 -1.80 -14.01
N SER A 6 -14.69 -2.37 -12.96
CA SER A 6 -14.28 -2.06 -11.57
C SER A 6 -13.23 -3.03 -11.01
N SER A 7 -12.66 -3.93 -11.82
CA SER A 7 -11.73 -4.96 -11.35
C SER A 7 -10.24 -4.59 -11.42
N GLU A 8 -9.90 -3.39 -11.90
CA GLU A 8 -8.53 -2.93 -12.18
C GLU A 8 -8.25 -1.59 -11.47
N GLY A 9 -6.99 -1.33 -11.09
CA GLY A 9 -6.58 -0.08 -10.42
C GLY A 9 -6.65 -0.07 -8.89
N ILE A 10 -6.73 1.12 -8.28
CA ILE A 10 -6.70 1.29 -6.81
C ILE A 10 -7.81 0.51 -6.07
N PRO A 11 -9.07 0.45 -6.54
CA PRO A 11 -10.11 -0.31 -5.84
C PRO A 11 -9.76 -1.79 -5.66
N HIS A 12 -9.02 -2.37 -6.61
CA HIS A 12 -8.50 -3.73 -6.50
C HIS A 12 -7.44 -3.84 -5.39
N VAL A 13 -6.50 -2.88 -5.36
CA VAL A 13 -5.47 -2.78 -4.32
C VAL A 13 -6.11 -2.69 -2.93
N GLN A 14 -7.09 -1.81 -2.77
CA GLN A 14 -7.82 -1.65 -1.52
C GLN A 14 -8.55 -2.91 -1.09
N LYS A 15 -9.32 -3.52 -2.00
CA LYS A 15 -10.07 -4.74 -1.71
C LYS A 15 -9.15 -5.87 -1.24
N LYS A 16 -7.96 -5.99 -1.83
CA LYS A 16 -7.03 -7.08 -1.51
C LYS A 16 -6.36 -6.91 -0.16
N ILE A 17 -5.76 -5.75 0.09
CA ILE A 17 -5.13 -5.46 1.39
C ILE A 17 -6.17 -5.49 2.52
N ASN A 18 -7.35 -4.90 2.31
CA ASN A 18 -8.39 -4.88 3.36
C ASN A 18 -8.99 -6.25 3.67
N ALA A 19 -8.81 -7.24 2.79
CA ALA A 19 -9.20 -8.62 3.01
C ALA A 19 -8.17 -9.41 3.84
N CYS A 20 -6.99 -8.84 4.11
CA CYS A 20 -6.09 -9.35 5.14
C CYS A 20 -6.66 -8.99 6.52
N PHE A 21 -7.04 -9.99 7.33
CA PHE A 21 -7.56 -9.79 8.69
C PHE A 21 -7.01 -10.81 9.69
N GLU A 22 -7.10 -10.47 10.98
CA GLU A 22 -6.71 -11.26 12.15
C GLU A 22 -6.96 -12.78 12.01
N GLY A 23 -5.96 -13.56 12.41
CA GLY A 23 -5.98 -15.04 12.36
C GLY A 23 -5.34 -15.64 11.10
N SER A 24 -4.96 -14.79 10.13
CA SER A 24 -4.14 -15.19 8.98
C SER A 24 -2.64 -14.91 9.17
N ASN A 25 -2.29 -14.07 10.15
CA ASN A 25 -0.92 -13.64 10.45
C ASN A 25 -0.51 -13.94 11.90
N GLN A 26 0.79 -14.19 12.13
CA GLN A 26 1.33 -14.64 13.43
C GLN A 26 1.32 -13.58 14.55
N ILE A 27 0.90 -12.34 14.25
CA ILE A 27 1.11 -11.16 15.09
C ILE A 27 -0.16 -10.40 15.47
N GLU A 28 -1.36 -10.95 15.21
CA GLU A 28 -2.66 -10.37 15.62
C GLU A 28 -2.82 -8.87 15.26
N VAL A 29 -2.45 -8.51 14.02
CA VAL A 29 -2.66 -7.14 13.50
C VAL A 29 -3.43 -7.18 12.20
N ASP A 30 -4.33 -6.22 12.01
CA ASP A 30 -5.01 -5.99 10.76
C ASP A 30 -4.18 -5.08 9.85
N GLU A 31 -4.11 -5.45 8.57
CA GLU A 31 -3.56 -4.61 7.52
C GLU A 31 -4.73 -3.97 6.78
N LYS A 32 -4.74 -2.65 6.66
CA LYS A 32 -5.78 -1.90 5.94
C LYS A 32 -5.15 -0.86 5.04
N VAL A 33 -5.88 -0.47 4.00
CA VAL A 33 -5.47 0.58 3.07
C VAL A 33 -6.67 1.42 2.63
N GLU A 34 -6.45 2.73 2.56
CA GLU A 34 -7.41 3.72 2.09
C GLU A 34 -6.80 4.51 0.93
N PHE A 35 -7.63 4.94 -0.02
CA PHE A 35 -7.22 5.86 -1.06
C PHE A 35 -8.12 7.08 -1.10
N ASN A 36 -7.50 8.25 -1.04
CA ASN A 36 -8.20 9.51 -1.20
C ASN A 36 -8.13 9.94 -2.66
N GLU A 37 -9.25 9.84 -3.37
CA GLU A 37 -9.34 10.22 -4.79
C GLU A 37 -9.00 11.69 -5.08
N LYS A 38 -9.23 12.60 -4.12
CA LYS A 38 -9.00 14.03 -4.29
C LYS A 38 -7.51 14.37 -4.15
N THR A 39 -6.86 13.85 -3.12
CA THR A 39 -5.43 14.11 -2.85
C THR A 39 -4.51 13.12 -3.55
N LYS A 40 -5.06 12.00 -4.05
CA LYS A 40 -4.32 10.85 -4.61
C LYS A 40 -3.33 10.26 -3.61
N ILE A 41 -3.66 10.31 -2.32
CA ILE A 41 -2.87 9.72 -1.24
C ILE A 41 -3.40 8.31 -0.98
N LEU A 42 -2.50 7.34 -1.02
CA LEU A 42 -2.73 5.97 -0.60
C LEU A 42 -2.19 5.79 0.82
N THR A 43 -3.06 5.45 1.75
CA THR A 43 -2.72 5.33 3.17
C THR A 43 -2.73 3.88 3.59
N PHE A 44 -1.59 3.35 4.03
CA PHE A 44 -1.48 2.01 4.63
C PHE A 44 -1.58 2.10 6.15
N TYR A 45 -2.26 1.13 6.76
CA TYR A 45 -2.45 0.99 8.19
C TYR A 45 -2.03 -0.41 8.62
N ILE A 46 -1.26 -0.50 9.70
CA ILE A 46 -0.97 -1.75 10.40
C ILE A 46 -1.38 -1.54 11.87
N GLY A 47 -2.29 -2.36 12.37
CA GLY A 47 -2.79 -2.32 13.76
C GLY A 47 -4.15 -2.97 13.87
N ILE A 48 -4.92 -2.70 14.92
CA ILE A 48 -6.21 -3.41 15.15
C ILE A 48 -7.27 -2.97 14.13
N SER A 49 -7.24 -1.71 13.71
CA SER A 49 -8.14 -1.18 12.68
C SER A 49 -7.60 0.12 12.10
N ILE A 50 -8.30 0.70 11.11
CA ILE A 50 -8.03 2.05 10.60
C ILE A 50 -8.02 3.09 11.76
N LYS A 51 -8.90 2.93 12.76
CA LYS A 51 -9.03 3.84 13.91
C LYS A 51 -8.05 3.54 15.04
N GLN A 52 -7.49 2.33 15.07
CA GLN A 52 -6.57 1.83 16.10
C GLN A 52 -5.33 1.27 15.43
N SER A 53 -4.68 2.08 14.60
CA SER A 53 -3.45 1.68 13.90
C SER A 53 -2.23 1.96 14.78
N LEU A 54 -1.32 0.99 14.85
CA LEU A 54 0.00 1.15 15.47
C LEU A 54 0.92 1.91 14.53
N LYS A 55 0.79 1.66 13.22
CA LYS A 55 1.57 2.28 12.17
C LYS A 55 0.68 2.74 11.02
N LYS A 56 0.98 3.91 10.45
CA LYS A 56 0.29 4.47 9.29
C LYS A 56 1.28 5.15 8.34
N TRP A 57 1.17 4.90 7.05
CA TRP A 57 1.95 5.57 6.00
C TRP A 57 1.02 6.27 5.02
N GLU A 58 1.18 7.58 4.84
CA GLU A 58 0.46 8.36 3.84
C GLU A 58 1.37 8.56 2.62
N ILE A 59 1.02 7.90 1.51
CA ILE A 59 1.85 7.84 0.30
C ILE A 59 1.16 8.64 -0.83
N PRO A 60 1.64 9.85 -1.17
CA PRO A 60 1.10 10.63 -2.27
C PRO A 60 1.54 10.03 -3.61
N LEU A 61 0.62 9.34 -4.30
CA LEU A 61 0.96 8.64 -5.55
C LEU A 61 1.43 9.58 -6.66
N LYS A 62 1.03 10.85 -6.63
CA LYS A 62 1.47 11.88 -7.60
C LYS A 62 2.98 12.14 -7.57
N GLU A 63 3.63 11.83 -6.46
CA GLU A 63 5.01 12.20 -6.22
C GLU A 63 5.98 11.04 -6.43
N LEU A 64 5.45 9.86 -6.69
CA LEU A 64 6.20 8.65 -7.00
C LEU A 64 6.32 8.47 -8.51
N HIS A 65 7.41 7.88 -8.96
CA HIS A 65 7.50 7.27 -10.28
C HIS A 65 7.16 5.78 -10.20
N SER A 66 6.68 5.19 -11.30
CA SER A 66 6.38 3.74 -11.31
C SER A 66 7.62 2.86 -11.11
N SER A 67 8.83 3.40 -11.33
CA SER A 67 10.11 2.76 -11.00
C SER A 67 10.39 2.65 -9.50
N ASP A 68 9.75 3.50 -8.69
CA ASP A 68 9.90 3.52 -7.24
C ASP A 68 9.15 2.37 -6.57
N ILE A 69 8.19 1.76 -7.28
CA ILE A 69 7.37 0.65 -6.81
C ILE A 69 7.96 -0.67 -7.31
N GLN A 70 8.33 -1.55 -6.40
CA GLN A 70 9.05 -2.77 -6.71
C GLN A 70 8.51 -3.95 -5.90
N TYR A 71 8.50 -5.12 -6.53
CA TYR A 71 8.34 -6.38 -5.84
C TYR A 71 9.72 -6.96 -5.58
N ILE A 72 10.00 -7.32 -4.34
CA ILE A 72 11.24 -8.00 -3.97
C ILE A 72 10.89 -9.33 -3.34
N ASN A 73 11.62 -10.37 -3.74
CA ASN A 73 11.46 -11.73 -3.27
C ASN A 73 12.86 -12.30 -2.99
N GLU A 74 13.42 -11.91 -1.85
CA GLU A 74 14.69 -12.43 -1.34
C GLU A 74 14.36 -13.52 -0.30
N ASP A 75 14.35 -13.17 0.99
CA ASP A 75 13.97 -14.10 2.07
C ASP A 75 12.46 -14.12 2.32
N TYR A 76 11.81 -12.96 2.15
CA TYR A 76 10.36 -12.78 2.25
C TYR A 76 9.86 -11.90 1.11
N PRO A 77 8.68 -12.18 0.53
CA PRO A 77 8.08 -11.32 -0.48
C PRO A 77 7.61 -10.00 0.13
N TYR A 78 8.01 -8.87 -0.44
CA TYR A 78 7.51 -7.56 -0.02
C TYR A 78 7.32 -6.58 -1.20
N LEU A 79 6.35 -5.69 -1.03
CA LEU A 79 6.21 -4.47 -1.82
C LEU A 79 7.18 -3.44 -1.24
N ARG A 80 8.15 -3.02 -2.04
CA ARG A 80 9.03 -1.89 -1.74
C ARG A 80 8.56 -0.67 -2.51
N ILE A 81 8.32 0.43 -1.80
CA ILE A 81 8.17 1.75 -2.39
C ILE A 81 9.38 2.58 -1.95
N ARG A 82 10.23 2.96 -2.89
CA ARG A 82 11.39 3.83 -2.63
C ARG A 82 10.95 5.28 -2.68
N PHE A 83 11.55 6.09 -1.82
CA PHE A 83 11.25 7.50 -1.73
C PHE A 83 12.50 8.28 -2.15
N PRO A 84 12.50 8.96 -3.31
CA PRO A 84 13.54 9.95 -3.57
C PRO A 84 13.49 10.99 -2.44
N GLU A 85 14.63 11.56 -2.04
CA GLU A 85 14.84 12.48 -0.89
C GLU A 85 13.79 13.61 -0.75
N ARG A 86 12.55 13.25 -0.37
CA ARG A 86 11.38 14.13 -0.30
C ARG A 86 10.63 13.78 0.97
N LYS A 87 10.46 14.79 1.82
CA LYS A 87 9.77 14.76 3.12
C LYS A 87 8.26 14.52 3.04
N MET A 88 7.73 14.06 1.92
CA MET A 88 6.30 14.19 1.63
C MET A 88 5.48 12.95 2.03
N ILE A 89 6.16 11.86 2.40
CA ILE A 89 5.51 10.70 2.99
C ILE A 89 5.51 10.83 4.49
N LYS A 90 4.31 10.80 5.04
CA LYS A 90 4.10 10.90 6.47
C LYS A 90 4.00 9.50 7.04
N TYR A 91 4.95 9.17 7.89
CA TYR A 91 4.91 7.96 8.69
C TYR A 91 4.44 8.31 10.10
N TYR A 92 3.52 7.52 10.62
CA TYR A 92 3.05 7.64 11.99
C TYR A 92 3.25 6.33 12.73
N GLU A 93 3.78 6.41 13.94
CA GLU A 93 3.87 5.29 14.88
C GLU A 93 3.24 5.70 16.20
N ASN A 94 2.24 4.93 16.67
CA ASN A 94 1.47 5.24 17.88
C ASN A 94 0.90 6.68 17.87
N GLY A 95 0.49 7.16 16.69
CA GLY A 95 -0.05 8.52 16.50
C GLY A 95 1.01 9.63 16.41
N ILE A 96 2.29 9.33 16.56
CA ILE A 96 3.38 10.29 16.46
C ILE A 96 3.89 10.32 15.02
N GLU A 97 3.91 11.49 14.40
CA GLU A 97 4.52 11.70 13.07
C GLU A 97 6.05 11.56 13.20
N ASN A 98 6.62 10.67 12.42
CA ASN A 98 8.04 10.41 12.37
C ASN A 98 8.57 10.86 11.01
N ASP A 99 9.55 11.77 11.04
CA ASP A 99 10.26 12.19 9.84
C ASP A 99 11.25 11.10 9.37
N SER A 100 11.35 10.94 8.05
CA SER A 100 12.43 10.22 7.35
C SER A 100 12.40 8.69 7.34
N LEU A 101 11.49 8.13 6.54
CA LEU A 101 11.78 6.88 5.85
C LEU A 101 12.16 7.20 4.40
N ASN A 102 13.20 6.54 3.88
CA ASN A 102 13.57 6.59 2.45
C ASN A 102 12.91 5.45 1.65
N GLN A 103 12.20 4.55 2.34
CA GLN A 103 11.43 3.48 1.72
C GLN A 103 10.30 3.01 2.63
N PHE A 104 9.25 2.46 2.02
CA PHE A 104 8.21 1.69 2.68
C PHE A 104 8.33 0.23 2.22
N LEU A 105 8.30 -0.68 3.18
CA LEU A 105 8.31 -2.12 2.96
C LEU A 105 7.01 -2.68 3.51
N TYR A 106 6.18 -3.23 2.63
CA TYR A 106 4.94 -3.90 2.98
C TYR A 106 5.10 -5.40 2.74
N PRO A 107 5.06 -6.23 3.79
CA PRO A 107 5.11 -7.68 3.64
C PRO A 107 3.95 -8.18 2.76
N LEU A 108 4.26 -9.06 1.81
CA LEU A 108 3.29 -9.70 0.93
C LEU A 108 3.23 -11.18 1.26
N GLU A 109 2.88 -11.46 2.51
CA GLU A 109 2.89 -12.80 3.05
C GLU A 109 1.87 -13.71 2.34
N ASN A 110 2.25 -14.99 2.20
CA ASN A 110 1.47 -15.99 1.46
C ASN A 110 0.07 -16.25 2.06
N TYR A 111 -0.16 -15.87 3.32
CA TYR A 111 -1.48 -15.98 3.94
C TYR A 111 -2.51 -15.02 3.35
N CYS A 112 -2.08 -13.88 2.81
CA CYS A 112 -2.99 -12.90 2.23
C CYS A 112 -2.89 -12.80 0.71
N PHE A 113 -1.73 -13.07 0.13
CA PHE A 113 -1.52 -12.91 -1.31
C PHE A 113 -1.00 -14.18 -1.97
N LYS A 114 -1.64 -14.59 -3.07
CA LYS A 114 -1.05 -15.56 -4.01
C LYS A 114 -0.09 -14.84 -4.97
N ASP A 115 0.92 -15.54 -5.50
CA ASP A 115 1.92 -14.97 -6.43
C ASP A 115 1.34 -14.17 -7.61
N ASN A 116 0.26 -14.68 -8.20
CA ASN A 116 -0.42 -14.02 -9.32
C ASN A 116 -1.18 -12.75 -8.89
N GLU A 117 -1.58 -12.65 -7.64
CA GLU A 117 -2.25 -11.49 -7.04
C GLU A 117 -1.23 -10.42 -6.66
N VAL A 118 -0.05 -10.82 -6.19
CA VAL A 118 1.09 -9.90 -5.97
C VAL A 118 1.43 -9.15 -7.25
N LYS A 119 1.61 -9.87 -8.37
CA LYS A 119 1.92 -9.22 -9.66
C LYS A 119 0.85 -8.20 -10.08
N LYS A 120 -0.43 -8.52 -9.85
CA LYS A 120 -1.55 -7.61 -10.15
C LYS A 120 -1.59 -6.40 -9.22
N LEU A 121 -1.34 -6.59 -7.92
CA LEU A 121 -1.23 -5.51 -6.94
C LEU A 121 -0.18 -4.47 -7.39
N ILE A 122 1.02 -4.95 -7.70
CA ILE A 122 2.14 -4.11 -8.12
C ILE A 122 1.85 -3.40 -9.44
N SER A 123 1.29 -4.11 -10.42
CA SER A 123 0.92 -3.51 -11.71
C SER A 123 -0.13 -2.42 -11.56
N ASN A 124 -1.15 -2.64 -10.72
CA ASN A 124 -2.20 -1.65 -10.46
C ASN A 124 -1.64 -0.42 -9.74
N LEU A 125 -0.77 -0.60 -8.75
CA LEU A 125 -0.11 0.50 -8.06
C LEU A 125 0.72 1.35 -9.02
N LYS A 126 1.53 0.73 -9.89
CA LYS A 126 2.32 1.44 -10.90
C LYS A 126 1.45 2.25 -11.86
N TYR A 127 0.40 1.64 -12.38
CA TYR A 127 -0.54 2.29 -13.29
C TYR A 127 -1.20 3.52 -12.65
N GLU A 128 -1.61 3.41 -11.38
CA GLU A 128 -2.29 4.50 -10.67
C GLU A 128 -1.33 5.62 -10.29
N THR A 129 -0.06 5.29 -9.98
CA THR A 129 1.01 6.27 -9.83
C THR A 129 1.22 7.09 -11.11
N GLU A 130 1.34 6.44 -12.27
CA GLU A 130 1.50 7.13 -13.57
C GLU A 130 0.28 7.99 -13.92
N LYS A 131 -0.92 7.52 -13.57
CA LYS A 131 -2.16 8.26 -13.78
C LYS A 131 -2.28 9.47 -12.85
N ALA A 132 -1.81 9.37 -11.61
CA ALA A 132 -1.89 10.45 -10.63
C ALA A 132 -1.01 11.66 -11.00
N GLN A 133 0.01 11.45 -11.85
CA GLN A 133 0.93 12.48 -12.36
C GLN A 133 0.38 13.29 -13.56
N LYS A 134 -0.69 12.83 -14.20
CA LYS A 134 -1.34 13.51 -15.34
C LYS A 134 -2.43 14.47 -14.87
#